data_AF-T1H5B6-F1
#
_entry.id   AF-T1H5B6-F1
#
_cell.length_a   1.000
_cell.length_b   1.000
_cell.length_c   1.000
_cell.angle_alpha   90.00
_cell.angle_beta   90.00
_cell.angle_gamma   90.00
#
_symmetry.space_group_name_H-M   'P 1'
#
loop_
_entity.id
_entity.type
_entity.pdbx_description
1 polymer ?
#
loop_
_entity_poly.entity_id
_entity_poly.type
_entity_poly.pdbx_seq_one_letter_code
_entity_poly.pdbx_strand_id
1 'polypeptide(L)'
;YPKSFKETLKPEIALCIGPLQYNYAQGLRIVEFFEIYKLLGITKFYVYYLSSSNEVKQIIEYYEKQGLIDVLDWELEGYHFENNFRYGGIFSALNECVYRSRIVDSFKYAAIIDFDEVLMPFKNDSLPKFIESLGDHSEYIFSNTFFHKFMKEDDSSTPDDAVNRFLYTQSRIERTQVYIKTSRTKYVVKTEEAIEIGNHHMWRTVSSDTDSLVRNEDIEERNIDFSARRFGTKIWKNVDKVCGAIFENGKCPL
;
A
#
# COMPACT_ATOMS: atom_id res chain seq x y z
N TYR A 1 -6.47 -2.26 43.61
CA TYR A 1 -6.16 -2.94 42.34
C TYR A 1 -6.51 -2.01 41.18
N PRO A 2 -5.54 -1.37 40.51
CA PRO A 2 -5.85 -0.61 39.32
C PRO A 2 -6.08 -1.58 38.15
N LYS A 3 -7.18 -1.34 37.41
CA LYS A 3 -7.57 -2.09 36.22
C LYS A 3 -6.47 -1.94 35.16
N SER A 4 -5.98 -3.06 34.63
CA SER A 4 -5.07 -3.06 33.48
C SER A 4 -5.77 -2.36 32.31
N PHE A 5 -5.33 -1.16 31.97
CA PHE A 5 -5.53 -0.66 30.61
C PHE A 5 -4.83 -1.65 29.69
N LYS A 6 -5.59 -2.41 28.91
CA LYS A 6 -5.01 -2.95 27.68
C LYS A 6 -4.69 -1.70 26.86
N GLU A 7 -3.41 -1.36 26.75
CA GLU A 7 -2.95 -0.50 25.67
C GLU A 7 -3.43 -1.15 24.37
N THR A 8 -4.52 -0.62 23.83
CA THR A 8 -4.81 -0.77 22.41
C THR A 8 -3.61 -0.14 21.72
N LEU A 9 -2.72 -0.98 21.19
CA LEU A 9 -1.63 -0.58 20.29
C LEU A 9 -2.21 0.45 19.32
N LYS A 10 -1.74 1.69 19.42
CA LYS A 10 -2.19 2.74 18.51
C LYS A 10 -1.80 2.29 17.10
N PRO A 11 -2.67 2.50 16.10
CA PRO A 11 -2.29 2.34 14.71
C PRO A 11 -1.01 3.11 14.42
N GLU A 12 0.07 2.41 14.06
CA GLU A 12 1.37 3.07 13.91
C GLU A 12 1.57 3.63 12.50
N ILE A 13 0.99 3.00 11.49
CA ILE A 13 1.24 3.30 10.07
C ILE A 13 -0.08 3.55 9.33
N ALA A 14 -0.20 4.72 8.70
CA ALA A 14 -1.20 4.99 7.67
C ALA A 14 -0.62 4.82 6.27
N LEU A 15 -1.47 4.48 5.29
CA LEU A 15 -1.06 4.38 3.89
C LEU A 15 -1.48 5.60 3.07
N CYS A 16 -0.49 6.25 2.47
CA CYS A 16 -0.64 7.31 1.50
C CYS A 16 -0.51 6.74 0.09
N ILE A 17 -1.64 6.61 -0.60
CA ILE A 17 -1.70 5.97 -1.91
C ILE A 17 -1.64 7.05 -2.99
N GLY A 18 -0.85 6.80 -4.04
CA GLY A 18 -0.82 7.65 -5.22
C GLY A 18 -2.23 7.89 -5.81
N PRO A 19 -2.47 9.03 -6.49
CA PRO A 19 -3.80 9.37 -7.00
C PRO A 19 -4.42 8.29 -7.89
N LEU A 20 -5.70 7.98 -7.67
CA LEU A 20 -6.50 7.10 -8.50
C LEU A 20 -7.03 7.89 -9.70
N GLN A 21 -6.45 7.62 -10.86
CA GLN A 21 -6.58 8.45 -12.07
C GLN A 21 -6.62 7.59 -13.35
N TYR A 22 -6.74 8.23 -14.51
CA TYR A 22 -6.75 7.59 -15.84
C TYR A 22 -7.84 6.52 -16.02
N ASN A 23 -9.00 6.71 -15.41
CA ASN A 23 -10.12 5.77 -15.47
C ASN A 23 -9.71 4.32 -15.11
N TYR A 24 -8.91 4.16 -14.05
CA TYR A 24 -8.43 2.86 -13.60
C TYR A 24 -9.59 1.88 -13.37
N ALA A 25 -9.46 0.64 -13.88
CA ALA A 25 -10.56 -0.33 -13.96
C ALA A 25 -10.24 -1.72 -13.39
N GLN A 26 -9.07 -1.93 -12.77
CA GLN A 26 -8.69 -3.25 -12.24
C GLN A 26 -9.23 -3.47 -10.82
N GLY A 27 -10.51 -3.80 -10.71
CA GLY A 27 -11.21 -3.92 -9.42
C GLY A 27 -10.65 -5.02 -8.51
N LEU A 28 -10.36 -6.20 -9.06
CA LEU A 28 -9.79 -7.32 -8.29
C LEU A 28 -8.45 -6.93 -7.64
N ARG A 29 -7.62 -6.17 -8.36
CA ARG A 29 -6.32 -5.69 -7.84
C ARG A 29 -6.48 -4.74 -6.67
N ILE A 30 -7.45 -3.83 -6.73
CA ILE A 30 -7.72 -2.89 -5.62
C ILE A 30 -8.23 -3.63 -4.39
N VAL A 31 -9.12 -4.61 -4.56
CA VAL A 31 -9.60 -5.43 -3.45
C VAL A 31 -8.44 -6.23 -2.84
N GLU A 32 -7.62 -6.87 -3.66
CA GLU A 32 -6.43 -7.59 -3.20
C GLU A 32 -5.45 -6.67 -2.44
N PHE A 33 -5.20 -5.45 -2.97
CA PHE A 33 -4.33 -4.45 -2.36
C PHE A 33 -4.81 -4.09 -0.94
N PHE A 34 -6.10 -3.75 -0.76
CA PHE A 34 -6.59 -3.42 0.57
C PHE A 34 -6.55 -4.61 1.52
N GLU A 35 -6.90 -5.81 1.05
CA GLU A 35 -6.91 -6.99 1.90
C GLU A 35 -5.49 -7.45 2.30
N ILE A 36 -4.49 -7.36 1.41
CA ILE A 36 -3.11 -7.70 1.78
C ILE A 36 -2.55 -6.71 2.79
N TYR A 37 -2.82 -5.40 2.66
CA TYR A 37 -2.37 -4.41 3.63
C TYR A 37 -3.10 -4.52 4.97
N LYS A 38 -4.40 -4.88 4.98
CA LYS A 38 -5.11 -5.24 6.22
C LYS A 38 -4.46 -6.42 6.92
N LEU A 39 -4.04 -7.44 6.17
CA LEU A 39 -3.30 -8.59 6.72
C LEU A 39 -1.92 -8.20 7.24
N LEU A 40 -1.27 -7.21 6.62
CA LEU A 40 -0.03 -6.59 7.08
C LEU A 40 -0.21 -5.63 8.26
N GLY A 41 -1.42 -5.49 8.81
CA GLY A 41 -1.71 -4.70 10.01
C GLY A 41 -2.03 -3.22 9.77
N ILE A 42 -2.29 -2.82 8.52
CA ILE A 42 -2.74 -1.47 8.19
C ILE A 42 -4.23 -1.31 8.51
N THR A 43 -4.57 -0.16 9.07
CA THR A 43 -5.95 0.15 9.51
C THR A 43 -6.51 1.45 8.93
N LYS A 44 -5.68 2.25 8.23
CA LYS A 44 -6.09 3.51 7.62
C LYS A 44 -5.40 3.71 6.28
N PHE A 45 -6.16 4.10 5.27
CA PHE A 45 -5.67 4.43 3.95
C PHE A 45 -6.20 5.81 3.54
N TYR A 46 -5.39 6.59 2.85
CA TYR A 46 -5.81 7.82 2.19
C TYR A 46 -5.75 7.60 0.68
N VAL A 47 -6.89 7.80 0.01
CA VAL A 47 -7.02 7.62 -1.43
C VAL A 47 -7.41 8.95 -2.05
N TYR A 48 -6.52 9.50 -2.87
CA TYR A 48 -6.82 10.69 -3.67
C TYR A 48 -7.55 10.26 -4.93
N TYR A 49 -8.83 10.57 -5.02
CA TYR A 49 -9.72 10.10 -6.08
C TYR A 49 -9.88 11.18 -7.15
N LEU A 50 -9.54 10.83 -8.40
CA LEU A 50 -9.82 11.67 -9.56
C LEU A 50 -10.77 10.97 -10.54
N SER A 51 -10.42 9.75 -10.96
CA SER A 51 -11.24 9.01 -11.94
C SER A 51 -10.98 7.52 -11.88
N SER A 52 -12.04 6.72 -11.97
CA SER A 52 -11.99 5.27 -12.10
C SER A 52 -13.22 4.75 -12.84
N SER A 53 -13.24 3.45 -13.14
CA SER A 53 -14.47 2.79 -13.59
C SER A 53 -15.52 2.81 -12.47
N ASN A 54 -16.79 2.57 -12.84
CA ASN A 54 -17.90 2.51 -11.88
C ASN A 54 -17.71 1.38 -10.86
N GLU A 55 -17.17 0.25 -11.29
CA GLU A 55 -16.94 -0.91 -10.44
C GLU A 55 -15.83 -0.64 -9.42
N VAL A 56 -14.76 0.05 -9.83
CA VAL A 56 -13.72 0.50 -8.90
C VAL A 56 -14.29 1.51 -7.90
N LYS A 57 -15.14 2.44 -8.37
CA LYS A 57 -15.82 3.39 -7.48
C LYS A 57 -16.66 2.68 -6.42
N GLN A 58 -17.42 1.65 -6.79
CA GLN A 58 -18.18 0.82 -5.83
C GLN A 58 -17.27 0.14 -4.80
N ILE A 59 -16.09 -0.32 -5.20
CA ILE A 59 -15.09 -0.90 -4.28
C ILE A 59 -14.56 0.15 -3.30
N ILE A 60 -14.19 1.33 -3.78
CA ILE A 60 -13.75 2.45 -2.94
C ILE A 60 -14.84 2.80 -1.91
N GLU A 61 -16.08 3.04 -2.37
CA GLU A 61 -17.21 3.34 -1.50
C GLU A 61 -17.49 2.24 -0.46
N TYR A 62 -17.27 0.97 -0.81
CA TYR A 62 -17.42 -0.15 0.12
C TYR A 62 -16.42 -0.08 1.28
N TYR A 63 -15.14 0.20 0.98
CA TYR A 63 -14.12 0.34 2.04
C TYR A 63 -14.26 1.65 2.81
N GLU A 64 -14.74 2.72 2.19
CA GLU A 64 -15.01 4.01 2.84
C GLU A 64 -16.11 3.84 3.90
N LYS A 65 -17.21 3.15 3.55
CA LYS A 65 -18.30 2.83 4.49
C LYS A 65 -17.86 1.99 5.68
N GLN A 66 -16.74 1.26 5.59
CA GLN A 66 -16.14 0.52 6.70
C GLN A 66 -15.26 1.39 7.60
N GLY A 67 -15.02 2.65 7.25
CA GLY A 67 -14.11 3.55 7.95
C GLY A 67 -12.64 3.18 7.77
N LEU A 68 -12.31 2.37 6.76
CA LEU A 68 -10.93 1.95 6.49
C LEU A 68 -10.18 2.96 5.62
N ILE A 69 -10.87 3.57 4.66
CA ILE A 69 -10.26 4.54 3.74
C ILE A 69 -10.92 5.91 3.93
N ASP A 70 -10.10 6.95 3.85
CA ASP A 70 -10.56 8.31 3.62
C ASP A 70 -10.36 8.63 2.14
N VAL A 71 -11.47 8.90 1.45
CA VAL A 71 -11.45 9.33 0.06
C VAL A 71 -11.33 10.85 0.03
N LEU A 72 -10.29 11.33 -0.63
CA LEU A 72 -10.02 12.75 -0.80
C LEU A 72 -10.26 13.10 -2.26
N ASP A 73 -11.22 13.98 -2.51
CA ASP A 73 -11.46 14.50 -3.85
C ASP A 73 -10.21 15.24 -4.33
N TRP A 74 -9.72 14.82 -5.50
CA TRP A 74 -8.50 15.34 -6.10
C TRP A 74 -8.76 16.06 -7.44
N GLU A 75 -9.99 16.52 -7.66
CA GLU A 75 -10.31 17.47 -8.72
C GLU A 75 -9.79 18.88 -8.36
N LEU A 76 -8.64 19.25 -8.92
CA LEU A 76 -8.04 20.58 -8.72
C LEU A 76 -8.69 21.61 -9.66
N GLU A 77 -9.66 22.35 -9.14
CA GLU A 77 -10.37 23.41 -9.88
C GLU A 77 -9.38 24.40 -10.52
N GLY A 78 -9.57 24.69 -11.82
CA GLY A 78 -8.75 25.64 -12.58
C GLY A 78 -7.40 25.08 -13.08
N TYR A 79 -7.08 23.81 -12.84
CA TYR A 79 -5.84 23.20 -13.30
C TYR A 79 -6.08 22.11 -14.35
N HIS A 80 -5.47 22.30 -15.52
CA HIS A 80 -5.36 21.21 -16.51
C HIS A 80 -4.29 20.23 -16.04
N PHE A 81 -4.77 19.10 -15.53
CA PHE A 81 -3.99 18.05 -14.88
C PHE A 81 -2.76 17.56 -15.66
N GLU A 82 -2.83 17.51 -16.99
CA GLU A 82 -1.72 17.08 -17.85
C GLU A 82 -0.71 18.19 -18.21
N ASN A 83 -1.07 19.46 -18.03
CA ASN A 83 -0.26 20.60 -18.50
C ASN A 83 0.44 21.37 -17.38
N ASN A 84 -0.08 21.35 -16.15
CA ASN A 84 0.36 22.26 -15.09
C ASN A 84 1.02 21.56 -13.88
N PHE A 85 0.71 20.29 -13.63
CA PHE A 85 1.28 19.52 -12.52
C PHE A 85 1.90 18.22 -13.00
N ARG A 86 3.17 18.01 -12.68
CA ARG A 86 3.86 16.77 -13.01
C ARG A 86 3.15 15.59 -12.34
N TYR A 87 2.82 14.55 -13.12
CA TYR A 87 2.19 13.31 -12.64
C TYR A 87 0.92 13.54 -11.83
N GLY A 88 0.08 14.49 -12.23
CA GLY A 88 -1.22 14.64 -11.61
C GLY A 88 -1.23 15.25 -10.22
N GLY A 89 -0.21 16.04 -9.89
CA GLY A 89 -0.08 16.66 -8.58
C GLY A 89 0.29 15.65 -7.48
N ILE A 90 0.86 14.50 -7.84
CA ILE A 90 1.24 13.44 -6.89
C ILE A 90 2.04 13.98 -5.70
N PHE A 91 2.98 14.92 -5.90
CA PHE A 91 3.76 15.47 -4.80
C PHE A 91 2.88 16.24 -3.80
N SER A 92 1.92 17.02 -4.28
CA SER A 92 0.97 17.72 -3.42
C SER A 92 0.10 16.72 -2.65
N ALA A 93 -0.38 15.66 -3.31
CA ALA A 93 -1.18 14.61 -2.67
C ALA A 93 -0.38 13.89 -1.57
N LEU A 94 0.85 13.46 -1.87
CA LEU A 94 1.69 12.74 -0.92
C LEU A 94 2.07 13.62 0.29
N ASN A 95 2.40 14.89 0.07
CA ASN A 95 2.67 15.82 1.18
C ASN A 95 1.41 16.02 2.04
N GLU A 96 0.27 16.33 1.43
CA GLU A 96 -1.00 16.52 2.15
C GLU A 96 -1.35 15.28 2.97
N CYS A 97 -1.14 14.08 2.41
CA CYS A 97 -1.41 12.82 3.09
C CYS A 97 -0.57 12.63 4.35
N VAL A 98 0.74 12.85 4.25
CA VAL A 98 1.64 12.70 5.41
C VAL A 98 1.28 13.72 6.47
N TYR A 99 1.02 14.98 6.08
CA TYR A 99 0.57 16.01 7.01
C TYR A 99 -0.78 15.68 7.66
N ARG A 100 -1.75 15.18 6.91
CA ARG A 100 -3.07 14.76 7.40
C ARG A 100 -2.94 13.59 8.37
N SER A 101 -2.20 12.55 7.99
CA SER A 101 -1.98 11.37 8.83
C SER A 101 -1.40 11.75 10.19
N ARG A 102 -0.50 12.74 10.23
CA ARG A 102 0.07 13.28 11.45
C ARG A 102 -0.93 14.13 12.23
N ILE A 103 -1.48 15.17 11.61
CA ILE A 103 -2.16 16.25 12.31
C ILE A 103 -3.60 15.87 12.67
N VAL A 104 -4.29 15.19 11.77
CA VAL A 104 -5.70 14.83 11.93
C VAL A 104 -5.83 13.53 12.71
N ASP A 105 -5.07 12.51 12.31
CA ASP A 105 -5.26 11.14 12.83
C ASP A 105 -4.15 10.66 13.77
N SER A 106 -3.11 11.48 13.99
CA SER A 106 -2.01 11.20 14.94
C SER A 106 -1.23 9.91 14.68
N PHE A 107 -1.07 9.52 13.41
CA PHE A 107 -0.21 8.41 13.01
C PHE A 107 1.27 8.76 13.17
N LYS A 108 2.03 7.84 13.78
CA LYS A 108 3.49 7.97 13.96
C LYS A 108 4.24 7.84 12.64
N TYR A 109 3.77 6.96 11.76
CA TYR A 109 4.37 6.69 10.47
C TYR A 109 3.34 6.77 9.33
N ALA A 110 3.83 7.09 8.14
CA ALA A 110 3.07 7.02 6.90
C ALA A 110 3.87 6.26 5.84
N ALA A 111 3.23 5.34 5.13
CA ALA A 111 3.82 4.62 4.01
C ALA A 111 3.40 5.26 2.69
N ILE A 112 4.36 5.51 1.80
CA ILE A 112 4.13 6.05 0.46
C ILE A 112 4.13 4.89 -0.55
N ILE A 113 3.01 4.68 -1.23
CA ILE A 113 2.78 3.48 -2.07
C ILE A 113 1.86 3.77 -3.28
N ASP A 114 1.95 2.98 -4.34
CA ASP A 114 0.94 2.92 -5.41
C ASP A 114 0.10 1.62 -5.32
N PHE A 115 -1.07 1.58 -5.98
CA PHE A 115 -1.98 0.43 -5.94
C PHE A 115 -1.40 -0.90 -6.48
N ASP A 116 -0.30 -0.86 -7.23
CA ASP A 116 0.39 -2.04 -7.77
C ASP A 116 1.63 -2.46 -6.97
N GLU A 117 1.85 -1.87 -5.78
CA GLU A 117 3.03 -2.09 -4.96
C GLU A 117 2.70 -2.62 -3.56
N VAL A 118 3.52 -3.53 -3.04
CA VAL A 118 3.36 -4.13 -1.71
C VAL A 118 4.66 -4.04 -0.92
N LEU A 119 4.63 -3.37 0.24
CA LEU A 119 5.73 -3.39 1.21
C LEU A 119 5.67 -4.68 2.03
N MET A 120 6.43 -5.69 1.59
CA MET A 120 6.42 -7.02 2.20
C MET A 120 7.56 -7.19 3.21
N PRO A 121 7.28 -7.32 4.52
CA PRO A 121 8.30 -7.67 5.52
C PRO A 121 8.63 -9.17 5.45
N PHE A 122 9.91 -9.56 5.50
CA PHE A 122 10.29 -10.98 5.47
C PHE A 122 10.43 -11.59 6.87
N LYS A 123 10.87 -10.81 7.87
CA LYS A 123 11.15 -11.32 9.24
C LYS A 123 10.02 -11.14 10.25
N ASN A 124 8.97 -10.38 9.94
CA ASN A 124 7.90 -10.02 10.86
C ASN A 124 6.51 -10.27 10.25
N ASP A 125 5.50 -10.46 11.09
CA ASP A 125 4.12 -10.76 10.67
C ASP A 125 3.32 -9.57 10.13
N SER A 126 3.76 -8.35 10.45
CA SER A 126 3.07 -7.12 10.07
C SER A 126 4.07 -6.02 9.78
N LEU A 127 3.66 -5.04 8.97
CA LEU A 127 4.48 -3.88 8.63
C LEU A 127 4.80 -3.00 9.85
N PRO A 128 3.85 -2.71 10.79
CA PRO A 128 4.18 -1.99 12.03
C PRO A 128 5.28 -2.66 12.86
N LYS A 129 5.13 -3.96 13.16
CA LYS A 129 6.13 -4.71 13.92
C LYS A 129 7.49 -4.76 13.22
N PHE A 130 7.49 -4.75 11.89
CA PHE A 130 8.70 -4.71 11.10
C PHE A 130 9.42 -3.38 11.29
N ILE A 131 8.72 -2.26 11.13
CA ILE A 131 9.28 -0.91 11.31
C ILE A 131 9.78 -0.72 12.75
N GLU A 132 9.01 -1.13 13.76
CA GLU A 132 9.43 -1.08 15.17
C GLU A 132 10.73 -1.87 15.42
N SER A 133 10.93 -3.00 14.75
CA SER A 133 12.11 -3.85 14.93
C SER A 133 13.40 -3.25 14.35
N LEU A 134 13.29 -2.20 13.53
CA LEU A 134 14.40 -1.59 12.83
C LEU A 134 15.07 -0.44 13.60
N GLY A 135 14.51 -0.04 14.75
CA GLY A 135 14.97 1.15 15.46
C GLY A 135 14.27 2.43 15.01
N ASP A 136 14.68 3.57 15.55
CA ASP A 136 14.06 4.87 15.28
C ASP A 136 14.84 5.60 14.17
N HIS A 137 14.25 5.66 12.98
CA HIS A 137 14.79 6.34 11.81
C HIS A 137 13.75 7.31 11.23
N SER A 138 14.21 8.37 10.58
CA SER A 138 13.30 9.32 9.91
C SER A 138 12.64 8.71 8.68
N GLU A 139 13.35 7.78 8.02
CA GLU A 139 12.91 7.12 6.79
C GLU A 139 13.34 5.66 6.72
N TYR A 140 12.44 4.79 6.26
CA TYR A 140 12.70 3.38 5.99
C TYR A 140 12.44 3.10 4.51
N ILE A 141 13.51 2.91 3.75
CA ILE A 141 13.47 2.69 2.30
C ILE A 141 13.48 1.19 2.00
N PHE A 142 12.48 0.76 1.21
CA PHE A 142 12.37 -0.61 0.74
C PHE A 142 13.00 -0.73 -0.64
N SER A 143 13.93 -1.68 -0.78
CA SER A 143 14.47 -2.07 -2.08
C SER A 143 13.41 -2.78 -2.90
N ASN A 144 13.28 -2.39 -4.17
CA ASN A 144 12.20 -2.86 -5.03
C ASN A 144 12.62 -3.98 -5.97
N THR A 145 11.65 -4.80 -6.32
CA THR A 145 11.74 -5.89 -7.31
C THR A 145 10.44 -5.90 -8.11
N PHE A 146 10.49 -6.33 -9.37
CA PHE A 146 9.35 -6.24 -10.26
C PHE A 146 8.83 -7.62 -10.65
N PHE A 147 7.50 -7.78 -10.61
CA PHE A 147 6.77 -8.96 -11.06
C PHE A 147 6.06 -8.63 -12.37
N HIS A 148 6.73 -8.88 -13.50
CA HIS A 148 6.25 -8.44 -14.80
C HIS A 148 5.07 -9.30 -15.32
N LYS A 149 4.13 -8.65 -16.02
CA LYS A 149 2.95 -9.31 -16.62
C LYS A 149 3.30 -10.42 -17.64
N PHE A 150 4.47 -10.35 -18.27
CA PHE A 150 4.92 -11.36 -19.24
C PHE A 150 5.54 -12.60 -18.61
N MET A 151 5.89 -12.57 -17.32
CA MET A 151 6.39 -13.74 -16.60
C MET A 151 5.28 -14.76 -16.39
N LYS A 152 5.64 -16.02 -16.13
CA LYS A 152 4.64 -17.09 -15.99
C LYS A 152 3.88 -16.97 -14.67
N GLU A 153 2.57 -17.21 -14.70
CA GLU A 153 1.75 -17.34 -13.49
C GLU A 153 1.86 -18.74 -12.89
N ASP A 154 1.84 -18.80 -11.56
CA ASP A 154 1.81 -20.02 -10.77
C ASP A 154 0.50 -20.07 -9.95
N ASP A 155 -0.40 -20.96 -10.33
CA ASP A 155 -1.71 -21.13 -9.70
C ASP A 155 -1.73 -22.21 -8.62
N SER A 156 -0.59 -22.82 -8.30
CA SER A 156 -0.47 -23.95 -7.37
C SER A 156 -0.96 -23.65 -5.94
N SER A 157 -1.03 -22.36 -5.57
CA SER A 157 -1.53 -21.90 -4.27
C SER A 157 -3.01 -21.51 -4.28
N THR A 158 -3.69 -21.58 -5.43
CA THR A 158 -5.09 -21.19 -5.58
C THR A 158 -5.99 -22.27 -4.98
N PRO A 159 -6.84 -21.96 -3.98
CA PRO A 159 -7.80 -22.90 -3.45
C PRO A 159 -8.81 -23.36 -4.52
N ASP A 160 -9.25 -24.61 -4.45
CA ASP A 160 -10.23 -25.17 -5.39
C ASP A 160 -11.56 -24.41 -5.36
N ASP A 161 -11.95 -23.94 -4.17
CA ASP A 161 -13.19 -23.21 -3.91
C ASP A 161 -13.08 -21.69 -4.15
N ALA A 162 -11.92 -21.18 -4.58
CA ALA A 162 -11.74 -19.75 -4.84
C ALA A 162 -12.58 -19.26 -6.04
N VAL A 163 -13.42 -18.25 -5.80
CA VAL A 163 -14.30 -17.64 -6.81
C VAL A 163 -13.52 -16.61 -7.63
N ASN A 164 -12.76 -15.75 -6.95
CA ASN A 164 -11.91 -14.72 -7.52
C ASN A 164 -10.49 -15.25 -7.65
N ARG A 165 -10.18 -15.77 -8.84
CA ARG A 165 -8.86 -16.32 -9.18
C ARG A 165 -7.93 -15.22 -9.69
N PHE A 166 -6.64 -15.52 -9.83
CA PHE A 166 -5.61 -14.60 -10.36
C PHE A 166 -5.27 -13.40 -9.47
N LEU A 167 -5.34 -13.56 -8.15
CA LEU A 167 -4.74 -12.62 -7.21
C LEU A 167 -3.25 -12.44 -7.55
N TYR A 168 -2.85 -11.21 -7.88
CA TYR A 168 -1.56 -10.89 -8.49
C TYR A 168 -0.41 -11.25 -7.55
N THR A 169 -0.55 -10.95 -6.26
CA THR A 169 0.44 -11.27 -5.22
C THR A 169 0.53 -12.77 -4.92
N GLN A 170 -0.48 -13.54 -5.32
CA GLN A 170 -0.51 -14.99 -5.11
C GLN A 170 -0.06 -15.76 -6.36
N SER A 171 -0.36 -15.26 -7.56
CA SER A 171 -0.05 -15.94 -8.82
C SER A 171 1.31 -15.55 -9.41
N ARG A 172 1.82 -14.35 -9.12
CA ARG A 172 3.10 -13.86 -9.64
C ARG A 172 4.20 -14.08 -8.62
N ILE A 173 5.00 -15.12 -8.84
CA ILE A 173 6.13 -15.49 -7.97
C ILE A 173 7.49 -15.22 -8.61
N GLU A 174 7.54 -15.10 -9.94
CA GLU A 174 8.77 -14.76 -10.64
C GLU A 174 8.98 -13.24 -10.59
N ARG A 175 10.18 -12.83 -10.17
CA ARG A 175 10.56 -11.43 -10.01
C ARG A 175 11.93 -11.13 -10.59
N THR A 176 12.20 -9.86 -10.85
CA THR A 176 13.54 -9.39 -11.22
C THR A 176 14.53 -9.53 -10.06
N GLN A 177 15.82 -9.46 -10.37
CA GLN A 177 16.82 -9.18 -9.33
C GLN A 177 16.50 -7.88 -8.58
N VAL A 178 17.00 -7.77 -7.36
CA VAL A 178 16.76 -6.60 -6.50
C VAL A 178 17.30 -5.36 -7.20
N TYR A 179 16.42 -4.37 -7.38
CA TYR A 179 16.78 -3.10 -7.98
C TYR A 179 17.21 -2.14 -6.89
N ILE A 180 18.52 -2.03 -6.68
CA ILE A 180 19.12 -1.15 -5.65
C ILE A 180 19.49 0.19 -6.30
N LYS A 181 18.49 1.05 -6.52
CA LYS A 181 18.72 2.48 -6.74
C LYS A 181 17.66 3.25 -5.98
N THR A 182 18.01 4.40 -5.40
CA THR A 182 17.07 5.37 -4.77
C THR A 182 16.04 5.96 -5.74
N SER A 183 16.06 5.53 -7.00
CA SER A 183 15.01 5.74 -8.00
C SER A 183 14.06 4.55 -8.01
N ARG A 184 12.75 4.79 -8.00
CA ARG A 184 11.71 3.74 -7.97
C ARG A 184 11.65 2.94 -6.68
N THR A 185 12.04 3.50 -5.54
CA THR A 185 11.82 2.92 -4.20
C THR A 185 10.47 3.34 -3.64
N LYS A 186 10.02 2.60 -2.63
CA LYS A 186 8.89 2.97 -1.77
C LYS A 186 9.30 2.87 -0.32
N TYR A 187 8.63 3.61 0.54
CA TYR A 187 9.20 3.93 1.83
C TYR A 187 8.15 4.27 2.87
N VAL A 188 8.55 4.13 4.13
CA VAL A 188 7.80 4.56 5.30
C VAL A 188 8.55 5.73 5.93
N VAL A 189 7.83 6.79 6.30
CA VAL A 189 8.39 7.97 6.98
C VAL A 189 7.86 8.09 8.38
N LYS A 190 8.70 8.60 9.27
CA LYS A 190 8.27 9.13 10.57
C LYS A 190 7.61 10.49 10.32
N THR A 191 6.31 10.59 10.61
CA THR A 191 5.52 11.75 10.15
C THR A 191 5.95 13.06 10.81
N GLU A 192 6.50 13.01 12.03
CA GLU A 192 7.00 14.19 12.75
C GLU A 192 8.29 14.77 12.16
N GLU A 193 9.07 13.97 11.45
CA GLU A 193 10.33 14.36 10.82
C GLU A 193 10.15 14.84 9.37
N ALA A 194 8.98 14.62 8.77
CA ALA A 194 8.73 14.94 7.37
C ALA A 194 8.41 16.43 7.15
N ILE A 195 9.21 17.09 6.30
CA ILE A 195 8.94 18.44 5.77
C ILE A 195 8.50 18.38 4.31
N GLU A 196 9.21 17.63 3.47
CA GLU A 196 8.91 17.56 2.05
C GLU A 196 9.03 16.12 1.55
N ILE A 197 7.92 15.59 1.04
CA ILE A 197 7.76 14.20 0.61
C ILE A 197 7.93 14.10 -0.90
N GLY A 198 8.83 13.22 -1.33
CA GLY A 198 8.98 12.83 -2.74
C GLY A 198 8.24 11.53 -3.06
N ASN A 199 8.26 11.10 -4.32
CA ASN A 199 7.60 9.85 -4.72
C ASN A 199 8.39 8.58 -4.31
N HIS A 200 9.70 8.71 -4.11
CA HIS A 200 10.59 7.56 -3.89
C HIS A 200 11.42 7.64 -2.60
N HIS A 201 11.57 8.84 -2.07
CA HIS A 201 12.20 9.13 -0.78
C HIS A 201 11.72 10.51 -0.31
N MET A 202 11.91 10.77 0.96
CA MET A 202 11.68 12.06 1.60
C MET A 202 12.77 13.05 1.15
N TRP A 203 12.36 14.22 0.66
CA TRP A 203 13.27 15.25 0.15
C TRP A 203 13.81 16.14 1.27
N ARG A 204 13.04 16.39 2.32
CA ARG A 204 13.47 17.23 3.45
C ARG A 204 12.95 16.74 4.79
N THR A 205 13.85 16.78 5.78
CA THR A 205 13.61 16.45 7.19
C THR A 205 13.65 17.65 8.11
N VAL A 206 13.07 17.51 9.31
CA VAL A 206 13.21 18.47 10.41
C VAL A 206 14.64 18.46 10.97
N SER A 207 15.21 17.28 11.17
CA SER A 207 16.64 17.12 11.48
C SER A 207 17.52 17.60 10.30
N SER A 208 18.72 18.11 10.60
CA SER A 208 19.68 18.55 9.57
C SER A 208 20.18 17.41 8.69
N ASP A 209 20.07 16.17 9.16
CA ASP A 209 20.44 14.95 8.44
C ASP A 209 19.26 13.99 8.39
N THR A 210 18.98 13.43 7.22
CA THR A 210 18.03 12.32 7.06
C THR A 210 18.71 11.03 7.50
N ASP A 211 18.23 10.41 8.58
CA ASP A 211 18.62 9.05 8.92
C ASP A 211 17.73 8.07 8.15
N SER A 212 18.18 7.70 6.94
CA SER A 212 17.50 6.74 6.06
C SER A 212 18.08 5.34 6.22
N LEU A 213 17.23 4.39 6.58
CA LEU A 213 17.59 2.98 6.54
C LEU A 213 17.19 2.37 5.20
N VAL A 214 18.18 2.04 4.36
CA VAL A 214 17.96 1.22 3.15
C VAL A 214 18.12 -0.24 3.54
N ARG A 215 17.05 -1.02 3.46
CA ARG A 215 17.12 -2.45 3.78
C ARG A 215 17.04 -3.33 2.53
N ASN A 216 18.15 -4.00 2.27
CA ASN A 216 18.17 -5.23 1.48
C ASN A 216 17.99 -6.36 2.48
N GLU A 217 16.79 -6.94 2.57
CA GLU A 217 16.70 -8.26 3.20
C GLU A 217 17.63 -9.22 2.42
N ASP A 218 18.21 -10.24 3.07
CA ASP A 218 19.02 -11.29 2.43
C ASP A 218 18.11 -12.12 1.50
N ILE A 219 17.63 -11.46 0.45
CA ILE A 219 16.81 -12.04 -0.57
C ILE A 219 17.79 -12.86 -1.38
N GLU A 220 17.76 -14.18 -1.19
CA GLU A 220 18.53 -15.11 -1.99
C GLU A 220 18.42 -14.71 -3.47
N GLU A 221 19.49 -14.87 -4.25
CA GLU A 221 19.56 -14.56 -5.69
C GLU A 221 18.53 -15.33 -6.56
N ARG A 222 17.60 -16.07 -5.92
CA ARG A 222 16.51 -16.76 -6.58
C ARG A 222 15.49 -15.75 -7.10
N ASN A 223 15.19 -15.85 -8.39
CA ASN A 223 14.14 -15.06 -9.05
C ASN A 223 12.72 -15.49 -8.67
N ILE A 224 12.54 -16.37 -7.67
CA ILE A 224 11.24 -16.86 -7.21
C ILE A 224 11.00 -16.35 -5.79
N ASP A 225 9.84 -15.75 -5.56
CA ASP A 225 9.44 -15.14 -4.31
C ASP A 225 8.02 -15.58 -3.92
N PHE A 226 7.90 -16.21 -2.76
CA PHE A 226 6.64 -16.69 -2.20
C PHE A 226 6.18 -15.86 -1.00
N SER A 227 6.83 -14.73 -0.69
CA SER A 227 6.64 -14.00 0.56
C SER A 227 5.19 -13.52 0.72
N ALA A 228 4.54 -13.10 -0.36
CA ALA A 228 3.14 -12.70 -0.34
C ALA A 228 2.15 -13.87 -0.12
N ARG A 229 2.57 -15.13 -0.31
CA ARG A 229 1.73 -16.32 -0.03
C ARG A 229 1.67 -16.68 1.44
N ARG A 230 2.38 -15.98 2.31
CA ARG A 230 2.44 -16.25 3.76
C ARG A 230 1.07 -16.27 4.46
N PHE A 231 0.07 -15.61 3.87
CA PHE A 231 -1.28 -15.57 4.42
C PHE A 231 -2.16 -16.77 4.02
N GLY A 232 -1.65 -17.65 3.16
CA GLY A 232 -2.33 -18.88 2.74
C GLY A 232 -3.74 -18.63 2.22
N THR A 233 -4.70 -19.45 2.65
CA THR A 233 -6.11 -19.34 2.20
C THR A 233 -6.83 -18.09 2.70
N LYS A 234 -6.25 -17.33 3.65
CA LYS A 234 -6.91 -16.18 4.27
C LYS A 234 -7.13 -15.03 3.29
N ILE A 235 -6.14 -14.73 2.43
CA ILE A 235 -6.28 -13.65 1.44
C ILE A 235 -7.39 -13.98 0.43
N TRP A 236 -7.45 -15.22 -0.07
CA TRP A 236 -8.49 -15.68 -0.99
C TRP A 236 -9.89 -15.52 -0.40
N LYS A 237 -10.09 -16.02 0.83
CA LYS A 237 -11.37 -15.90 1.54
C LYS A 237 -11.80 -14.46 1.77
N ASN A 238 -10.85 -13.58 2.09
CA ASN A 238 -11.13 -12.16 2.28
C ASN A 238 -11.57 -11.50 0.98
N VAL A 239 -10.85 -11.75 -0.12
CA VAL A 239 -11.19 -11.20 -1.44
C VAL A 239 -12.55 -11.72 -1.91
N ASP A 240 -12.80 -13.02 -1.83
CA ASP A 240 -14.09 -13.60 -2.20
C ASP A 240 -15.26 -13.03 -1.38
N LYS A 241 -15.04 -12.82 -0.08
CA LYS A 241 -16.04 -12.19 0.79
C LYS A 241 -16.34 -10.75 0.35
N VAL A 242 -15.31 -9.96 0.04
CA VAL A 242 -15.49 -8.56 -0.39
C VAL A 242 -16.16 -8.50 -1.76
N CYS A 243 -15.68 -9.25 -2.74
CA CYS A 243 -16.28 -9.29 -4.08
C CYS A 243 -17.73 -9.79 -4.03
N GLY A 244 -18.02 -10.80 -3.20
CA GLY A 244 -19.36 -11.31 -2.91
C GLY A 244 -20.32 -10.30 -2.26
N ALA A 245 -19.78 -9.33 -1.53
CA ALA A 245 -20.59 -8.28 -0.89
C ALA A 245 -20.91 -7.11 -1.83
N ILE A 246 -20.07 -6.88 -2.86
CA ILE A 246 -20.19 -5.74 -3.77
C ILE A 246 -20.91 -6.13 -5.07
N PHE A 247 -20.59 -7.30 -5.63
CA PHE A 247 -21.02 -7.70 -6.97
C PHE A 247 -21.97 -8.90 -6.94
N GLU A 248 -23.06 -8.84 -7.71
CA GLU A 248 -24.11 -9.87 -7.72
C GLU A 248 -23.60 -11.26 -8.11
N ASN A 249 -22.63 -11.33 -9.02
CA ASN A 249 -22.00 -12.58 -9.46
C ASN A 249 -20.86 -13.05 -8.52
N GLY A 250 -20.59 -12.30 -7.45
CA GLY A 250 -19.51 -12.52 -6.49
C GLY A 250 -18.10 -12.36 -7.04
N LYS A 251 -17.94 -11.78 -8.23
CA LYS A 251 -16.65 -11.63 -8.91
C LYS A 251 -16.29 -10.16 -9.08
N CYS A 252 -15.12 -9.77 -8.59
CA CYS A 252 -14.54 -8.48 -8.90
C CYS A 252 -14.09 -8.43 -10.37
N PRO A 253 -14.21 -7.27 -11.04
CA PRO A 253 -13.73 -7.12 -12.41
C PRO A 253 -12.20 -7.15 -12.45
N LEU A 254 -11.66 -7.78 -13.51
CA LEU A 254 -10.21 -7.90 -13.74
C LEU A 254 -9.60 -6.62 -14.33
#